data_AF-A0AAP7CB33-F1
#
_entry.id   AF-A0AAP7CB33-F1
#
_cell.length_a   1.000
_cell.length_b   1.000
_cell.length_c   1.000
_cell.angle_alpha   90.00
_cell.angle_beta   90.00
_cell.angle_gamma   90.00
#
_symmetry.space_group_name_H-M   'P 1'
#
loop_
_entity.id
_entity.type
_entity.pdbx_description
1 polymer ?
#
loop_
_entity_poly.entity_id
_entity_poly.type
_entity_poly.pdbx_seq_one_letter_code
_entity_poly.pdbx_strand_id
1 'polypeptide(L)'
;MSSPDKDLSRALLGALVLAAAVVLVLLLKWPGLLLSVLLIACAFFISRHLQPDPEIAAMRSSLEYARDDILEILDAYEKLQNGASAADIADRTLHYPALANPDNSVPQINEFLLRASSARRFIERVDGYLESPGTDKTQLERILMVADERAFELQEAWDDARRAAKEIGPA
;
A
#
# COMPACT_ATOMS: atom_id res chain seq x y z
N MET A 1 -9.34 7.38 -6.68
CA MET A 1 -9.36 8.29 -7.85
C MET A 1 -8.15 7.99 -8.69
N SER A 2 -8.37 7.51 -9.92
CA SER A 2 -7.33 6.97 -10.79
C SER A 2 -6.41 8.09 -11.31
N SER A 3 -5.12 7.82 -11.53
CA SER A 3 -4.16 8.79 -12.10
C SER A 3 -4.68 9.64 -13.29
N PRO A 4 -5.43 9.10 -14.28
CA PRO A 4 -5.94 9.91 -15.37
C PRO A 4 -6.93 11.01 -14.94
N ASP A 5 -7.69 10.81 -13.85
CA ASP A 5 -8.65 11.80 -13.34
C ASP A 5 -7.93 13.04 -12.76
N LYS A 6 -6.74 12.84 -12.18
CA LYS A 6 -5.90 13.91 -11.63
C LYS A 6 -5.27 14.76 -12.73
N ASP A 7 -4.88 14.15 -13.84
CA ASP A 7 -4.30 14.88 -14.97
C ASP A 7 -5.36 15.67 -15.75
N LEU A 8 -6.55 15.08 -15.95
CA LEU A 8 -7.67 15.77 -16.57
C LEU A 8 -8.14 16.98 -15.75
N SER A 9 -8.28 16.83 -14.43
CA SER A 9 -8.69 17.94 -13.56
C SER A 9 -7.67 19.08 -13.54
N ARG A 10 -6.36 18.77 -13.57
CA ARG A 10 -5.29 19.78 -13.70
C ARG A 10 -5.35 20.50 -15.03
N ALA A 11 -5.58 19.80 -16.13
CA ALA A 11 -5.71 20.39 -17.46
C ALA A 11 -6.93 21.34 -17.54
N LEU A 12 -8.06 20.93 -16.97
CA LEU A 12 -9.28 21.75 -16.90
C LEU A 12 -9.08 23.00 -16.04
N LEU A 13 -8.43 22.87 -14.88
CA LEU A 13 -8.10 24.02 -14.02
C LEU A 13 -7.16 25.00 -14.74
N GLY A 14 -6.14 24.50 -15.43
CA GLY A 14 -5.24 25.32 -16.24
C GLY A 14 -5.97 26.07 -17.35
N ALA A 15 -6.86 25.39 -18.07
CA ALA A 15 -7.67 26.01 -19.13
C ALA A 15 -8.61 27.09 -18.56
N LEU A 16 -9.21 26.85 -17.39
CA LEU A 16 -10.10 27.81 -16.72
C LEU A 16 -9.35 29.06 -16.24
N VAL A 17 -8.16 28.89 -15.66
CA VAL A 17 -7.25 29.99 -15.28
C VAL A 17 -6.88 30.84 -16.49
N LEU A 18 -6.55 30.19 -17.61
CA LEU A 18 -6.18 30.87 -18.85
C LEU A 18 -7.37 31.62 -19.47
N ALA A 19 -8.56 31.01 -19.49
CA ALA A 19 -9.77 31.66 -19.96
C ALA A 19 -10.13 32.89 -19.09
N ALA A 20 -10.03 32.77 -17.77
CA ALA A 20 -10.25 33.89 -16.85
C ALA A 20 -9.26 35.04 -17.09
N ALA A 21 -7.99 34.72 -17.32
CA ALA A 21 -6.96 35.71 -17.65
C ALA A 21 -7.28 36.47 -18.95
N VAL A 22 -7.70 35.76 -20.00
CA VAL A 22 -8.08 36.36 -21.29
C VAL A 22 -9.30 37.27 -21.14
N VAL A 23 -10.33 36.83 -20.42
CA VAL A 23 -11.55 37.62 -20.15
C VAL A 23 -11.22 38.90 -19.37
N LEU A 24 -10.36 38.81 -18.35
CA LEU A 24 -9.89 39.95 -17.57
C LEU A 24 -9.20 41.01 -18.43
N VAL A 25 -8.32 40.58 -19.33
CA VAL A 25 -7.59 41.48 -20.24
C VAL A 25 -8.54 42.14 -21.24
N LEU A 26 -9.49 41.40 -21.80
CA LEU A 26 -10.43 41.92 -22.80
C LEU A 26 -11.42 42.94 -22.22
N LEU A 27 -11.95 42.70 -21.02
CA LEU A 27 -12.93 43.60 -20.38
C LEU A 27 -12.28 44.82 -19.74
N LEU A 28 -11.10 44.65 -19.12
CA LEU A 28 -10.53 45.66 -18.23
C LEU A 28 -9.25 46.32 -18.80
N LYS A 29 -8.70 45.86 -19.94
CA LYS A 29 -7.49 46.40 -20.57
C LYS A 29 -6.28 46.41 -19.62
N TRP A 30 -5.75 47.59 -19.27
CA TRP A 30 -4.56 47.78 -18.43
C TRP A 30 -4.69 47.18 -17.01
N PRO A 31 -5.75 47.50 -16.23
CA PRO A 31 -5.97 46.84 -14.93
C PRO A 31 -6.24 45.34 -15.07
N GLY A 32 -6.81 44.90 -16.20
CA GLY A 32 -7.04 43.48 -16.49
C GLY A 32 -5.73 42.70 -16.67
N LEU A 33 -4.73 43.32 -17.30
CA LEU A 33 -3.40 42.75 -17.45
C LEU A 33 -2.72 42.56 -16.09
N LEU A 34 -2.78 43.55 -15.20
CA LEU A 34 -2.25 43.43 -13.83
C LEU A 34 -2.92 42.28 -13.05
N LEU A 35 -4.25 42.18 -13.11
CA LEU A 35 -5.00 41.10 -12.47
C LEU A 35 -4.66 39.72 -13.06
N SER A 36 -4.49 39.62 -14.37
CA SER A 36 -4.12 38.35 -15.02
C SER A 36 -2.74 37.85 -14.57
N VAL A 37 -1.76 38.75 -14.45
CA VAL A 37 -0.41 38.43 -13.94
C VAL A 37 -0.49 37.95 -12.49
N LEU A 38 -1.26 38.65 -11.65
CA LEU A 38 -1.48 38.25 -10.25
C LEU A 38 -2.13 36.87 -10.16
N LEU A 39 -3.14 36.59 -10.99
CA LEU A 39 -3.87 35.32 -11.01
C LEU A 39 -2.96 34.16 -11.42
N ILE A 40 -2.14 34.34 -12.46
CA ILE A 40 -1.14 33.36 -12.89
C ILE A 40 -0.10 33.14 -11.79
N ALA A 41 0.39 34.21 -11.16
CA ALA A 41 1.35 34.10 -10.05
C ALA A 41 0.77 33.34 -8.86
N CYS A 42 -0.47 33.65 -8.45
CA CYS A 42 -1.17 32.90 -7.40
C CYS A 42 -1.35 31.43 -7.77
N ALA A 43 -1.82 31.13 -9.00
CA ALA A 43 -1.98 29.76 -9.46
C ALA A 43 -0.64 28.99 -9.46
N PHE A 44 0.44 29.65 -9.87
CA PHE A 44 1.80 29.10 -9.84
C PHE A 44 2.27 28.80 -8.41
N PHE A 45 2.09 29.75 -7.48
CA PHE A 45 2.46 29.56 -6.07
C PHE A 45 1.65 28.44 -5.41
N ILE A 46 0.34 28.41 -5.63
CA ILE A 46 -0.55 27.35 -5.14
C ILE A 46 -0.11 26.00 -5.71
N SER A 47 0.15 25.92 -7.02
CA SER A 47 0.59 24.68 -7.67
C SER A 47 1.93 24.18 -7.11
N ARG A 48 2.89 25.08 -6.86
CA ARG A 48 4.18 24.75 -6.22
C ARG A 48 4.00 24.22 -4.80
N HIS A 49 3.12 24.82 -4.00
CA HIS A 49 2.86 24.37 -2.64
C HIS A 49 2.00 23.10 -2.54
N LEU A 50 1.22 22.78 -3.57
CA LEU A 50 0.38 21.57 -3.62
C LEU A 50 1.11 20.33 -4.16
N GLN A 51 2.36 20.44 -4.61
CA GLN A 51 3.12 19.25 -5.00
C GLN A 51 3.38 18.42 -3.74
N PRO A 52 2.90 17.15 -3.67
CA PRO A 52 3.20 16.27 -2.55
C PRO A 52 4.72 16.13 -2.46
N ASP A 53 5.23 16.20 -1.22
CA ASP A 53 6.65 16.00 -0.97
C ASP A 53 7.09 14.68 -1.64
N PRO A 54 8.06 14.71 -2.58
CA PRO A 54 8.51 13.51 -3.28
C PRO A 54 9.00 12.42 -2.32
N GLU A 55 9.48 12.81 -1.14
CA GLU A 55 9.89 11.87 -0.09
C GLU A 55 8.69 11.12 0.49
N ILE A 56 7.59 11.81 0.78
CA ILE A 56 6.34 11.19 1.26
C ILE A 56 5.78 10.24 0.22
N ALA A 57 5.86 10.60 -1.06
CA ALA A 57 5.43 9.72 -2.16
C ALA A 57 6.28 8.44 -2.23
N ALA A 58 7.61 8.56 -2.11
CA ALA A 58 8.52 7.42 -2.08
C ALA A 58 8.28 6.51 -0.86
N MET A 59 8.00 7.09 0.30
CA MET A 59 7.69 6.34 1.52
C MET A 59 6.38 5.57 1.43
N ARG A 60 5.34 6.17 0.83
CA ARG A 60 4.08 5.45 0.58
C ARG A 60 4.31 4.27 -0.34
N SER A 61 5.07 4.45 -1.42
CA SER A 61 5.42 3.35 -2.32
C SER A 61 6.22 2.25 -1.60
N SER A 62 7.16 2.62 -0.71
CA SER A 62 7.92 1.64 0.09
C SER A 62 7.00 0.87 1.04
N LEU A 63 6.04 1.56 1.66
CA LEU A 63 5.04 0.94 2.53
C LEU A 63 4.08 0.03 1.77
N GLU A 64 3.71 0.39 0.53
CA GLU A 64 2.95 -0.47 -0.37
C GLU A 64 3.71 -1.78 -0.65
N TYR A 65 5.02 -1.72 -0.92
CA TYR A 65 5.83 -2.92 -1.13
C TYR A 65 5.89 -3.81 0.12
N ALA A 66 6.20 -3.25 1.29
CA ALA A 66 6.27 -4.03 2.54
C ALA A 66 4.93 -4.67 2.91
N ARG A 67 3.82 -3.97 2.61
CA ARG A 67 2.46 -4.50 2.75
C ARG A 67 2.21 -5.67 1.79
N ASP A 68 2.61 -5.54 0.54
CA ASP A 68 2.43 -6.58 -0.46
C ASP A 68 3.26 -7.84 -0.14
N ASP A 69 4.46 -7.69 0.42
CA ASP A 69 5.28 -8.81 0.91
C ASP A 69 4.54 -9.61 2.01
N ILE A 70 3.89 -8.91 2.96
CA ILE A 70 3.06 -9.55 3.99
C ILE A 70 1.88 -10.29 3.36
N LEU A 71 1.21 -9.67 2.38
CA LEU A 71 0.07 -10.27 1.70
C LEU A 71 0.46 -11.52 0.91
N GLU A 72 1.62 -11.53 0.26
CA GLU A 72 2.10 -12.70 -0.46
C GLU A 72 2.19 -13.94 0.44
N ILE A 73 2.70 -13.79 1.66
CA ILE A 73 2.81 -14.89 2.62
C ILE A 73 1.42 -15.35 3.09
N LEU A 74 0.53 -14.40 3.38
CA LEU A 74 -0.84 -14.70 3.79
C LEU A 74 -1.62 -15.42 2.69
N ASP A 75 -1.45 -14.99 1.43
CA ASP A 75 -2.07 -15.60 0.26
C ASP A 75 -1.48 -16.98 -0.04
N ALA A 76 -0.17 -17.17 0.14
CA ALA A 76 0.46 -18.48 0.03
C ALA A 76 -0.11 -19.47 1.05
N TYR A 77 -0.35 -19.01 2.28
CA TYR A 77 -0.98 -19.82 3.30
C TYR A 77 -2.46 -20.10 3.00
N GLU A 78 -3.21 -19.10 2.55
CA GLU A 78 -4.61 -19.26 2.13
C GLU A 78 -4.72 -20.28 0.98
N LYS A 79 -3.81 -20.19 0.01
CA LYS A 79 -3.72 -21.13 -1.11
C LYS A 79 -3.37 -22.54 -0.64
N LEU A 80 -2.50 -22.71 0.35
CA LEU A 80 -2.23 -24.03 0.93
C LEU A 80 -3.48 -24.65 1.56
N GLN A 81 -4.32 -23.84 2.22
CA GLN A 81 -5.56 -24.34 2.82
C GLN A 81 -6.65 -24.63 1.79
N ASN A 82 -6.89 -23.69 0.88
CA ASN A 82 -8.11 -23.61 0.07
C ASN A 82 -7.86 -23.77 -1.43
N GLY A 83 -6.61 -23.96 -1.85
CA GLY A 83 -6.25 -24.18 -3.24
C GLY A 83 -6.89 -25.44 -3.80
N ALA A 84 -7.50 -25.30 -4.97
CA ALA A 84 -8.24 -26.37 -5.64
C ALA A 84 -7.43 -27.09 -6.72
N SER A 85 -6.20 -26.65 -7.01
CA SER A 85 -5.38 -27.32 -8.01
C SER A 85 -4.82 -28.64 -7.47
N ALA A 86 -4.45 -29.55 -8.38
CA ALA A 86 -3.83 -30.82 -7.99
C ALA A 86 -2.52 -30.61 -7.20
N ALA A 87 -1.77 -29.53 -7.50
CA ALA A 87 -0.57 -29.15 -6.77
C ALA A 87 -0.89 -28.69 -5.35
N ASP A 88 -1.92 -27.85 -5.17
CA ASP A 88 -2.33 -27.37 -3.85
C ASP A 88 -2.85 -28.52 -2.97
N ILE A 89 -3.62 -29.46 -3.56
CA ILE A 89 -4.08 -30.65 -2.86
C ILE A 89 -2.89 -31.53 -2.45
N ALA A 90 -1.89 -31.70 -3.32
CA ALA A 90 -0.67 -32.44 -2.99
C ALA A 90 0.12 -31.74 -1.86
N ASP A 91 0.25 -30.42 -1.90
CA ASP A 91 0.90 -29.67 -0.83
C ASP A 91 0.16 -29.85 0.50
N ARG A 92 -1.17 -29.78 0.47
CA ARG A 92 -2.03 -29.94 1.65
C ARG A 92 -2.05 -31.36 2.23
N THR A 93 -1.84 -32.39 1.40
CA THR A 93 -2.01 -33.79 1.82
C THR A 93 -0.70 -34.55 1.96
N LEU A 94 0.29 -34.28 1.11
CA LEU A 94 1.54 -35.03 1.01
C LEU A 94 2.73 -34.26 1.57
N HIS A 95 2.81 -32.95 1.34
CA HIS A 95 4.01 -32.17 1.70
C HIS A 95 3.90 -31.47 3.06
N TYR A 96 2.74 -30.92 3.39
CA TYR A 96 2.52 -30.08 4.57
C TYR A 96 1.17 -30.34 5.28
N PRO A 97 0.79 -31.59 5.57
CA PRO A 97 -0.51 -31.89 6.16
C PRO A 97 -0.73 -31.26 7.54
N ALA A 98 0.33 -31.11 8.34
CA ALA A 98 0.24 -30.47 9.66
C ALA A 98 -0.08 -28.96 9.59
N LEU A 99 0.27 -28.28 8.48
CA LEU A 99 -0.10 -26.88 8.25
C LEU A 99 -1.56 -26.73 7.78
N ALA A 100 -2.10 -27.77 7.15
CA ALA A 100 -3.46 -27.80 6.65
C ALA A 100 -4.49 -28.14 7.75
N ASN A 101 -4.11 -29.04 8.66
CA ASN A 101 -4.89 -29.41 9.83
C ASN A 101 -4.04 -29.11 11.07
N PRO A 102 -4.00 -27.85 11.52
CA PRO A 102 -3.17 -27.47 12.65
C PRO A 102 -3.74 -28.05 13.94
N ASP A 103 -3.18 -29.18 14.36
CA ASP A 103 -3.26 -29.61 15.75
C ASP A 103 -2.31 -28.73 16.58
N ASN A 104 -2.74 -28.33 17.77
CA ASN A 104 -1.98 -27.43 18.67
C ASN A 104 -0.67 -28.03 19.25
N SER A 105 -0.17 -29.12 18.67
CA SER A 105 0.99 -29.88 19.15
C SER A 105 2.33 -29.36 18.63
N VAL A 106 2.35 -28.60 17.54
CA VAL A 106 3.59 -28.12 16.89
C VAL A 106 3.80 -26.63 17.18
N PRO A 107 4.79 -26.25 18.01
CA PRO A 107 4.99 -24.86 18.43
C PRO A 107 5.20 -23.89 17.25
N GLN A 108 5.99 -24.28 16.25
CA GLN A 108 6.34 -23.45 15.10
C GLN A 108 5.12 -23.13 14.23
N ILE A 109 4.23 -24.11 14.04
CA ILE A 109 2.99 -23.90 13.29
C ILE A 109 2.09 -22.92 14.05
N ASN A 110 1.88 -23.13 15.36
CA ASN A 110 1.08 -22.23 16.17
C ASN A 110 1.64 -20.80 16.21
N GLU A 111 2.97 -20.68 16.27
CA GLU A 111 3.66 -19.40 16.24
C GLU A 111 3.42 -18.64 14.93
N PHE A 112 3.47 -19.32 13.78
CA PHE A 112 3.10 -18.76 12.50
C PHE A 112 1.62 -18.35 12.45
N LEU A 113 0.69 -19.19 12.92
CA LEU A 113 -0.74 -18.85 12.93
C LEU A 113 -1.04 -17.59 13.73
N LEU A 114 -0.40 -17.44 14.90
CA LEU A 114 -0.53 -16.24 15.72
C LEU A 114 -0.02 -15.01 14.98
N ARG A 115 1.16 -15.08 14.35
CA ARG A 115 1.72 -13.99 13.55
C ARG A 115 0.85 -13.66 12.33
N ALA A 116 0.36 -14.66 11.60
CA ALA A 116 -0.54 -14.47 10.46
C ALA A 116 -1.85 -13.76 10.86
N SER A 117 -2.41 -14.08 12.03
CA SER A 117 -3.61 -13.38 12.56
C SER A 117 -3.33 -11.93 12.97
N SER A 118 -2.12 -11.65 13.47
CA SER A 118 -1.66 -10.31 13.82
C SER A 118 -1.40 -9.47 12.57
N ALA A 119 -0.75 -10.07 11.58
CA ALA A 119 -0.41 -9.48 10.29
C ALA A 119 -1.66 -9.05 9.51
N ARG A 120 -2.70 -9.89 9.42
CA ARG A 120 -3.99 -9.52 8.80
C ARG A 120 -4.57 -8.22 9.38
N ARG A 121 -4.64 -8.14 10.71
CA ARG A 121 -5.12 -6.94 11.42
C ARG A 121 -4.20 -5.74 11.19
N PHE A 122 -2.91 -5.96 10.98
CA PHE A 122 -1.96 -4.88 10.67
C PHE A 122 -2.18 -4.32 9.27
N ILE A 123 -2.37 -5.18 8.26
CA ILE A 123 -2.63 -4.75 6.88
C ILE A 123 -3.89 -3.89 6.79
N GLU A 124 -4.99 -4.28 7.45
CA GLU A 124 -6.20 -3.46 7.51
C GLU A 124 -5.95 -2.02 8.01
N ARG A 125 -4.99 -1.85 8.93
CA ARG A 125 -4.59 -0.51 9.42
C ARG A 125 -3.70 0.21 8.43
N VAL A 126 -2.75 -0.49 7.82
CA VAL A 126 -1.82 0.08 6.81
C VAL A 126 -2.62 0.65 5.63
N ASP A 127 -3.64 -0.06 5.18
CA ASP A 127 -4.52 0.39 4.09
C ASP A 127 -5.19 1.72 4.44
N GLY A 128 -5.68 1.87 5.67
CA GLY A 128 -6.21 3.15 6.16
C GLY A 128 -5.20 4.29 6.16
N TYR A 129 -3.91 4.03 6.42
CA TYR A 129 -2.85 5.04 6.36
C TYR A 129 -2.43 5.40 4.94
N LEU A 130 -2.43 4.43 4.03
CA LEU A 130 -2.11 4.64 2.61
C LEU A 130 -3.20 5.49 1.92
N GLU A 131 -4.47 5.25 2.25
CA GLU A 131 -5.60 6.00 1.71
C GLU A 131 -5.72 7.42 2.28
N SER A 132 -5.18 7.68 3.47
CA SER A 132 -5.26 8.99 4.12
C SER A 132 -4.28 10.02 3.51
N PRO A 133 -4.78 11.14 2.96
CA PRO A 133 -3.94 12.21 2.41
C PRO A 133 -3.14 12.97 3.48
N GLY A 134 -3.55 12.85 4.75
CA GLY A 134 -2.99 13.61 5.88
C GLY A 134 -1.88 12.90 6.66
N THR A 135 -1.46 11.69 6.24
CA THR A 135 -0.41 10.94 6.94
C THR A 135 0.92 11.68 6.84
N ASP A 136 1.47 12.06 7.99
CA ASP A 136 2.73 12.78 8.11
C ASP A 136 3.92 11.86 7.79
N LYS A 137 5.05 12.45 7.37
CA LYS A 137 6.30 11.74 7.08
C LYS A 137 6.76 10.88 8.26
N THR A 138 6.78 11.44 9.48
CA THR A 138 7.22 10.73 10.69
C THR A 138 6.35 9.50 10.99
N GLN A 139 5.05 9.59 10.66
CA GLN A 139 4.12 8.49 10.84
C GLN A 139 4.38 7.39 9.79
N LEU A 140 4.57 7.77 8.53
CA LEU A 140 4.93 6.83 7.46
C LEU A 140 6.24 6.09 7.76
N GLU A 141 7.28 6.81 8.21
CA GLU A 141 8.55 6.20 8.64
C GLU A 141 8.35 5.13 9.71
N ARG A 142 7.57 5.45 10.75
CA ARG A 142 7.32 4.51 11.84
C ARG A 142 6.52 3.30 11.37
N ILE A 143 5.51 3.52 10.53
CA ILE A 143 4.67 2.43 10.02
C ILE A 143 5.49 1.54 9.08
N LEU A 144 6.31 2.13 8.21
CA LEU A 144 7.20 1.40 7.30
C LEU A 144 8.17 0.52 8.07
N MET A 145 8.87 1.06 9.07
CA MET A 145 9.79 0.28 9.91
C MET A 145 9.08 -0.91 10.59
N VAL A 146 7.84 -0.71 11.06
CA VAL A 146 7.05 -1.81 11.65
C VAL A 146 6.59 -2.79 10.58
N ALA A 147 6.26 -2.33 9.37
CA ALA A 147 5.86 -3.20 8.26
C ALA A 147 7.01 -4.10 7.82
N ASP A 148 8.21 -3.55 7.65
CA ASP A 148 9.42 -4.29 7.28
C ASP A 148 9.74 -5.38 8.32
N GLU A 149 9.71 -5.03 9.61
CA GLU A 149 9.95 -5.99 10.70
C GLU A 149 8.89 -7.10 10.68
N ARG A 150 7.61 -6.75 10.48
CA ARG A 150 6.53 -7.73 10.45
C ARG A 150 6.59 -8.64 9.24
N ALA A 151 6.99 -8.12 8.09
CA ALA A 151 7.21 -8.92 6.89
C ALA A 151 8.31 -9.96 7.14
N PHE A 152 9.43 -9.52 7.72
CA PHE A 152 10.55 -10.40 8.06
C PHE A 152 10.15 -11.47 9.09
N GLU A 153 9.57 -11.08 10.22
CA GLU A 153 9.12 -12.02 11.27
C GLU A 153 8.09 -13.03 10.75
N LEU A 154 7.19 -12.60 9.87
CA LEU A 154 6.16 -13.48 9.29
C LEU A 154 6.78 -14.47 8.30
N GLN A 155 7.74 -14.03 7.48
CA GLN A 155 8.46 -14.89 6.54
C GLN A 155 9.26 -15.97 7.28
N GLU A 156 9.99 -15.59 8.33
CA GLU A 156 10.77 -16.53 9.15
C GLU A 156 9.84 -17.58 9.79
N ALA A 157 8.74 -17.13 10.40
CA ALA A 157 7.77 -18.05 11.00
C ALA A 157 7.11 -18.98 9.97
N TRP A 158 6.87 -18.48 8.75
CA TRP A 158 6.32 -19.29 7.66
C TRP A 158 7.28 -20.40 7.23
N ASP A 159 8.56 -20.06 7.04
CA ASP A 159 9.58 -21.01 6.65
C ASP A 159 9.82 -22.08 7.73
N ASP A 160 9.83 -21.67 9.00
CA ASP A 160 9.96 -22.57 10.14
C ASP A 160 8.76 -23.50 10.27
N ALA A 161 7.54 -22.98 10.08
CA ALA A 161 6.33 -23.79 10.12
C ALA A 161 6.30 -24.82 8.96
N ARG A 162 6.74 -24.44 7.75
CA ARG A 162 6.87 -25.37 6.62
C ARG A 162 7.93 -26.43 6.85
N ARG A 163 9.07 -26.06 7.47
CA ARG A 163 10.12 -27.01 7.82
C ARG A 163 9.61 -28.02 8.83
N ALA A 164 8.96 -27.56 9.90
CA ALA A 164 8.37 -28.43 10.92
C ALA A 164 7.28 -29.35 10.33
N ALA A 165 6.40 -28.82 9.48
CA ALA A 165 5.37 -29.61 8.81
C ALA A 165 5.97 -30.71 7.90
N LYS A 166 7.09 -30.41 7.22
CA LYS A 166 7.79 -31.39 6.38
C LYS A 166 8.50 -32.47 7.20
N GLU A 167 9.04 -32.12 8.36
CA GLU A 167 9.69 -33.08 9.27
C GLU A 167 8.70 -34.10 9.87
N ILE A 168 7.45 -33.67 10.11
CA ILE A 168 6.37 -34.57 10.55
C ILE A 168 6.02 -35.58 9.45
N GLY A 169 6.09 -35.14 8.18
CA GLY A 169 5.79 -35.97 7.02
C GLY A 169 4.29 -36.25 6.82
N PRO A 170 3.93 -37.00 5.78
CA PRO A 170 2.55 -37.45 5.57
C PRO A 170 2.12 -38.43 6.66
N ALA A 171 0.89 -38.26 7.15
CA ALA A 171 0.23 -39.20 8.05
C ALA A 171 -0.20 -40.49 7.32
#